data_AF-A0A1B6HBN2-F1
#
_entry.id   AF-A0A1B6HBN2-F1
#
_cell.length_a   1.000
_cell.length_b   1.000
_cell.length_c   1.000
_cell.angle_alpha   90.00
_cell.angle_beta   90.00
_cell.angle_gamma   90.00
#
_symmetry.space_group_name_H-M   'P 1'
#
loop_
_entity.id
_entity.type
_entity.pdbx_description
1 polymer ?
#
loop_
_entity_poly.entity_id
_entity_poly.type
_entity_poly.pdbx_seq_one_letter_code
_entity_poly.pdbx_strand_id
1 'polypeptide(L)'
;VRNRKIASAMQTLQAMHLTELSSGQQAARRRVLDHNTRSLPRHFKLTTHHARTAMNYYDHTKDTLHVTKSIALVLQWPFIHAAEAFLAGLYRCWKEQGPVSLESHIYQLLYEVTVPGPGRSLEFLCYPDCLTLLQRPSAIEELPLCDYSLREMFSLLGVDCVLQLFTCLLLENQILLCSSEYQRLMLVSECMTCLLFPFSWPHVYVPILPASLHHFLDAPVPFIMGLHSRENRINIPSEANLCYVDLDSRMIQLPEELPSFPHRTELTAELA
;
A
#
# COMPACT_ATOMS: atom_id res chain seq x y z
N VAL A 1 -0.28 5.62 -23.79
CA VAL A 1 0.97 5.35 -24.54
C VAL A 1 0.76 5.74 -26.00
N ARG A 2 1.47 6.74 -26.51
CA ARG A 2 1.36 7.16 -27.93
C ARG A 2 2.36 6.44 -28.86
N ASN A 3 3.25 5.63 -28.31
CA ASN A 3 4.27 4.93 -29.07
C ASN A 3 3.66 3.69 -29.75
N ARG A 4 3.55 3.74 -31.09
CA ARG A 4 3.01 2.65 -31.92
C ARG A 4 3.78 1.34 -31.77
N LYS A 5 5.09 1.38 -31.52
CA LYS A 5 5.89 0.17 -31.31
C LYS A 5 5.49 -0.55 -30.03
N ILE A 6 5.21 0.18 -28.96
CA ILE A 6 4.77 -0.39 -27.67
C ILE A 6 3.36 -0.98 -27.81
N ALA A 7 2.46 -0.26 -28.47
CA ALA A 7 1.09 -0.75 -28.72
C ALA A 7 1.08 -2.04 -29.55
N SER A 8 1.90 -2.09 -30.62
CA SER A 8 2.06 -3.29 -31.44
C SER A 8 2.70 -4.45 -30.66
N ALA A 9 3.74 -4.19 -29.85
CA ALA A 9 4.36 -5.22 -29.02
C ALA A 9 3.37 -5.83 -28.00
N MET A 10 2.50 -4.99 -27.41
CA MET A 10 1.47 -5.48 -26.48
C MET A 10 0.44 -6.37 -27.17
N GLN A 11 0.03 -6.03 -28.39
CA GLN A 11 -0.85 -6.88 -29.18
C GLN A 11 -0.19 -8.23 -29.49
N THR A 12 1.10 -8.24 -29.84
CA THR A 12 1.86 -9.48 -30.07
C THR A 12 1.93 -10.34 -28.82
N LEU A 13 2.24 -9.76 -27.65
CA LEU A 13 2.27 -10.48 -26.38
C LEU A 13 0.90 -11.05 -25.99
N GLN A 14 -0.18 -10.30 -26.22
CA GLN A 14 -1.53 -10.81 -26.03
C GLN A 14 -1.83 -12.00 -26.96
N ALA A 15 -1.45 -11.93 -28.24
CA ALA A 15 -1.63 -13.02 -29.18
C ALA A 15 -0.82 -14.27 -28.79
N MET A 16 0.41 -14.09 -28.30
CA MET A 16 1.23 -15.20 -27.78
C MET A 16 0.57 -15.86 -26.57
N HIS A 17 0.13 -15.07 -25.58
CA HIS A 17 -0.54 -15.59 -24.39
C HIS A 17 -1.83 -16.37 -24.72
N LEU A 18 -2.63 -15.88 -25.68
CA LEU A 18 -3.82 -16.59 -26.15
C LEU A 18 -3.49 -17.91 -26.86
N THR A 19 -2.38 -17.94 -27.61
CA THR A 19 -1.89 -19.16 -28.26
C THR A 19 -1.40 -20.19 -27.22
N GLU A 20 -0.75 -19.73 -26.15
CA GLU A 20 -0.36 -20.58 -25.02
C GLU A 20 -1.57 -21.16 -24.26
N LEU A 21 -2.56 -20.33 -23.95
CA LEU A 21 -3.79 -20.78 -23.27
C LEU A 21 -4.56 -21.82 -24.10
N SER A 22 -4.67 -21.60 -25.42
CA SER A 22 -5.38 -22.51 -26.33
C SER A 22 -4.61 -23.82 -26.57
N SER A 23 -3.27 -23.77 -26.62
CA SER A 23 -2.44 -24.98 -26.70
C SER A 23 -2.43 -25.79 -25.40
N GLY A 24 -2.47 -25.14 -24.23
CA GLY A 24 -2.66 -25.80 -22.93
C GLY A 24 -3.99 -26.55 -22.82
N GLN A 25 -5.07 -25.98 -23.37
CA GLN A 25 -6.38 -26.66 -23.46
C GLN A 25 -6.37 -27.84 -24.46
N GLN A 26 -5.61 -27.74 -25.56
CA GLN A 26 -5.43 -28.86 -26.50
C GLN A 26 -4.58 -29.99 -25.93
N ALA A 27 -3.58 -29.71 -25.09
CA ALA A 27 -2.79 -30.72 -24.39
C ALA A 27 -3.62 -31.51 -23.36
N ALA A 28 -4.51 -30.84 -22.63
CA ALA A 28 -5.48 -31.49 -21.76
C ALA A 28 -6.50 -32.35 -22.55
N ARG A 29 -6.90 -31.91 -23.75
CA ARG A 29 -7.76 -32.68 -24.66
C ARG A 29 -7.08 -33.92 -25.27
N ARG A 30 -5.78 -33.85 -25.55
CA ARG A 30 -5.01 -34.98 -26.09
C ARG A 30 -4.76 -36.08 -25.06
N ARG A 31 -4.62 -35.76 -23.77
CA ARG A 31 -4.48 -36.78 -22.71
C ARG A 31 -5.75 -37.62 -22.45
N VAL A 32 -6.90 -37.21 -22.98
CA VAL A 32 -8.17 -37.96 -22.82
C VAL A 32 -8.41 -38.97 -23.95
N LEU A 33 -7.56 -39.01 -24.99
CA LEU A 33 -7.79 -39.86 -26.17
C LEU A 33 -7.04 -41.20 -26.18
N ASP A 34 -6.29 -41.54 -25.13
CA ASP A 34 -5.40 -42.73 -25.14
C ASP A 34 -5.75 -43.83 -24.13
N HIS A 35 -6.98 -43.89 -23.61
CA HIS A 35 -7.44 -45.07 -22.86
C HIS A 35 -8.83 -45.56 -23.31
N ASN A 36 -8.81 -46.66 -24.06
CA ASN A 36 -9.97 -47.47 -24.39
C ASN A 36 -10.46 -48.25 -23.15
N THR A 37 -11.60 -47.87 -22.58
CA THR A 37 -12.55 -48.87 -22.01
C THR A 37 -14.00 -48.35 -21.98
N ARG A 38 -14.83 -49.01 -22.80
CA ARG A 38 -16.25 -49.38 -22.64
C ARG A 38 -17.23 -48.46 -21.89
N SER A 39 -18.16 -47.91 -22.70
CA SER A 39 -19.63 -47.80 -22.52
C SER A 39 -20.22 -47.14 -21.26
N LEU A 40 -20.81 -45.94 -21.44
CA LEU A 40 -22.04 -45.39 -20.80
C LEU A 40 -22.58 -44.20 -21.66
N PRO A 41 -23.84 -43.75 -21.51
CA PRO A 41 -24.76 -43.58 -22.65
C PRO A 41 -24.74 -42.20 -23.35
N ARG A 42 -25.13 -42.25 -24.64
CA ARG A 42 -25.27 -41.13 -25.60
C ARG A 42 -26.41 -40.16 -25.22
N HIS A 43 -26.28 -39.39 -24.15
CA HIS A 43 -26.95 -38.08 -24.04
C HIS A 43 -26.48 -37.29 -22.80
N PHE A 44 -25.18 -37.03 -22.68
CA PHE A 44 -24.70 -35.99 -21.76
C PHE A 44 -24.31 -34.77 -22.58
N LYS A 45 -25.26 -33.84 -22.75
CA LYS A 45 -24.94 -32.50 -23.26
C LYS A 45 -24.07 -31.82 -22.20
N LEU A 46 -22.76 -31.74 -22.44
CA LEU A 46 -21.93 -30.78 -21.74
C LEU A 46 -22.44 -29.40 -22.17
N THR A 47 -23.31 -28.81 -21.35
CA THR A 47 -23.61 -27.39 -21.46
C THR A 47 -22.28 -26.66 -21.33
N THR A 48 -21.81 -26.11 -22.45
CA THR A 48 -20.77 -25.09 -22.52
C THR A 48 -21.24 -23.86 -21.73
N HIS A 49 -21.13 -23.93 -20.41
CA HIS A 49 -21.45 -22.81 -19.51
C HIS A 49 -20.26 -21.88 -19.27
N HIS A 50 -19.27 -21.89 -20.16
CA HIS A 50 -18.20 -20.89 -20.20
C HIS A 50 -18.18 -20.08 -21.51
N ALA A 51 -19.35 -19.83 -22.09
CA ALA A 51 -19.51 -18.75 -23.05
C ALA A 51 -20.20 -17.58 -22.35
N ARG A 52 -19.43 -16.57 -21.92
CA ARG A 52 -19.78 -15.12 -21.84
C ARG A 52 -19.01 -14.32 -20.77
N THR A 53 -17.72 -14.54 -20.59
CA THR A 53 -16.85 -13.38 -20.42
C THR A 53 -16.36 -13.04 -21.81
N ALA A 54 -17.04 -12.12 -22.49
CA ALA A 54 -16.43 -11.48 -23.65
C ALA A 54 -15.15 -10.82 -23.14
N MET A 55 -14.01 -11.48 -23.30
CA MET A 55 -12.72 -10.85 -23.06
C MET A 55 -12.64 -9.73 -24.09
N ASN A 56 -12.81 -8.49 -23.66
CA ASN A 56 -12.51 -7.33 -24.48
C ASN A 56 -10.99 -7.38 -24.72
N TYR A 57 -10.60 -7.93 -25.87
CA TYR A 57 -9.21 -8.01 -26.30
C TYR A 57 -8.70 -6.63 -26.67
N TYR A 58 -7.40 -6.40 -26.43
CA TYR A 58 -6.79 -5.12 -26.70
C TYR A 58 -6.60 -4.97 -28.21
N ASP A 59 -7.35 -4.06 -28.81
CA ASP A 59 -7.23 -3.67 -30.20
C ASP A 59 -6.51 -2.33 -30.27
N HIS A 60 -5.24 -2.30 -30.69
CA HIS A 60 -4.46 -1.06 -30.76
C HIS A 60 -5.07 0.02 -31.67
N THR A 61 -6.04 -0.32 -32.53
CA THR A 61 -6.77 0.63 -33.38
C THR A 61 -7.97 1.26 -32.69
N LYS A 62 -8.54 0.60 -31.68
CA LYS A 62 -9.76 1.05 -30.97
C LYS A 62 -9.50 1.42 -29.52
N ASP A 63 -8.49 0.80 -28.91
CA ASP A 63 -8.22 0.86 -27.49
C ASP A 63 -7.02 1.75 -27.19
N THR A 64 -7.18 2.56 -26.15
CA THR A 64 -6.10 3.41 -25.62
C THR A 64 -5.34 2.65 -24.56
N LEU A 65 -4.07 2.38 -24.82
CA LEU A 65 -3.18 1.80 -23.81
C LEU A 65 -2.77 2.87 -22.80
N HIS A 66 -3.22 2.76 -21.55
CA HIS A 66 -2.73 3.59 -20.45
C HIS A 66 -1.50 2.94 -19.80
N VAL A 67 -0.58 3.76 -19.30
CA VAL A 67 0.55 3.31 -18.49
C VAL A 67 0.55 4.12 -17.21
N THR A 68 0.71 3.43 -16.09
CA THR A 68 0.87 4.07 -14.79
C THR A 68 2.25 4.69 -14.73
N LYS A 69 2.31 5.98 -14.38
CA LYS A 69 3.55 6.69 -14.09
C LYS A 69 3.45 7.19 -12.65
N SER A 70 4.53 7.09 -11.91
CA SER A 70 4.65 7.66 -10.57
C SER A 70 5.89 8.55 -10.49
N ILE A 71 5.83 9.53 -9.61
CA ILE A 71 6.97 10.34 -9.17
C ILE A 71 7.13 10.04 -7.69
N ALA A 72 8.35 9.77 -7.25
CA ALA A 72 8.65 9.50 -5.86
C ALA A 72 9.74 10.46 -5.37
N LEU A 73 9.58 10.93 -4.14
CA LEU A 73 10.57 11.72 -3.42
C LEU A 73 11.09 10.89 -2.25
N VAL A 74 12.41 10.73 -2.15
CA VAL A 74 13.05 9.98 -1.07
C VAL A 74 13.70 10.99 -0.14
N LEU A 75 13.30 10.97 1.13
CA LEU A 75 13.74 11.91 2.14
C LEU A 75 14.41 11.18 3.30
N GLN A 76 15.37 11.85 3.95
CA GLN A 76 15.98 11.37 5.20
C GLN A 76 15.08 11.60 6.42
N TRP A 77 14.11 12.52 6.30
CA TRP A 77 13.18 12.91 7.36
C TRP A 77 11.75 12.78 6.85
N PRO A 78 10.79 12.33 7.67
CA PRO A 78 9.40 12.10 7.28
C PRO A 78 8.60 13.41 7.22
N PHE A 79 9.04 14.38 6.39
CA PHE A 79 8.27 15.59 6.10
C PHE A 79 7.21 15.32 5.02
N ILE A 80 6.22 14.51 5.38
CA ILE A 80 5.21 13.96 4.47
C ILE A 80 4.35 15.05 3.86
N HIS A 81 3.85 16.00 4.66
CA HIS A 81 2.99 17.07 4.16
C HIS A 81 3.74 17.95 3.14
N ALA A 82 5.00 18.26 3.42
CA ALA A 82 5.83 19.03 2.50
C ALA A 82 6.16 18.25 1.22
N ALA A 83 6.44 16.95 1.34
CA ALA A 83 6.65 16.08 0.20
C ALA A 83 5.41 15.99 -0.70
N GLU A 84 4.21 15.83 -0.11
CA GLU A 84 2.94 15.81 -0.82
C GLU A 84 2.66 17.15 -1.52
N ALA A 85 2.84 18.27 -0.83
CA ALA A 85 2.67 19.60 -1.40
C ALA A 85 3.61 19.81 -2.60
N PHE A 86 4.88 19.43 -2.47
CA PHE A 86 5.84 19.51 -3.56
C PHE A 86 5.48 18.62 -4.75
N LEU A 87 5.20 17.33 -4.52
CA LEU A 87 4.86 16.39 -5.60
C LEU A 87 3.56 16.80 -6.32
N ALA A 88 2.55 17.26 -5.58
CA ALA A 88 1.31 17.77 -6.15
C ALA A 88 1.54 19.07 -6.94
N GLY A 89 2.43 19.95 -6.47
CA GLY A 89 2.84 21.16 -7.17
C GLY A 89 3.60 20.84 -8.46
N LEU A 90 4.55 19.90 -8.42
CA LEU A 90 5.32 19.45 -9.57
C LEU A 90 4.41 18.84 -10.65
N TYR A 91 3.44 18.01 -10.26
CA TYR A 91 2.46 17.46 -11.19
C TYR A 91 1.57 18.54 -11.83
N ARG A 92 1.15 19.55 -11.06
CA ARG A 92 0.40 20.70 -11.57
C ARG A 92 1.21 21.52 -12.57
N CYS A 93 2.47 21.83 -12.23
CA CYS A 93 3.40 22.53 -13.11
C CYS A 93 3.55 21.82 -14.46
N TRP A 94 3.69 20.48 -14.44
CA TRP A 94 3.80 19.67 -15.65
C TRP A 94 2.55 19.76 -16.53
N LYS A 95 1.37 19.75 -15.90
CA LYS A 95 0.08 19.77 -16.58
C LYS A 95 -0.24 21.14 -17.19
N GLU A 96 0.04 22.20 -16.45
CA GLU A 96 -0.29 23.59 -16.81
C GLU A 96 0.74 24.24 -17.71
N GLN A 97 1.95 23.67 -17.82
CA GLN A 97 3.11 24.30 -18.47
C GLN A 97 3.37 25.68 -17.89
N GLY A 98 3.59 25.72 -16.57
CA GLY A 98 3.84 26.94 -15.82
C GLY A 98 5.03 27.74 -16.38
N PRO A 99 5.16 29.02 -15.96
CA PRO A 99 6.20 29.91 -16.46
C PRO A 99 7.62 29.43 -16.13
N VAL A 100 7.76 28.63 -15.07
CA VAL A 100 9.03 28.07 -14.60
C VAL A 100 9.08 26.58 -14.99
N SER A 101 10.23 26.14 -15.49
CA SER A 101 10.44 24.75 -15.91
C SER A 101 10.32 23.76 -14.74
N LEU A 102 9.98 22.50 -15.03
CA LEU A 102 9.93 21.45 -14.00
C LEU A 102 11.30 21.24 -13.36
N GLU A 103 12.34 21.31 -14.17
CA GLU A 103 13.74 21.18 -13.78
C GLU A 103 14.14 22.25 -12.77
N SER A 104 13.63 23.48 -12.91
CA SER A 104 13.87 24.56 -11.95
C SER A 104 13.25 24.27 -10.58
N HIS A 105 12.03 23.72 -10.52
CA HIS A 105 11.41 23.34 -9.24
C HIS A 105 12.14 22.17 -8.57
N ILE A 106 12.60 21.21 -9.37
CA ILE A 106 13.43 20.09 -8.88
C ILE A 106 14.77 20.62 -8.34
N TYR A 107 15.41 21.55 -9.08
CA TYR A 107 16.64 22.17 -8.65
C TYR A 107 16.48 22.94 -7.33
N GLN A 108 15.42 23.74 -7.21
CA GLN A 108 15.11 24.46 -5.97
C GLN A 108 14.99 23.51 -4.77
N LEU A 109 14.24 22.41 -4.90
CA LEU A 109 14.11 21.44 -3.82
C LEU A 109 15.45 20.78 -3.45
N LEU A 110 16.24 20.37 -4.45
CA LEU A 110 17.46 19.60 -4.22
C LEU A 110 18.63 20.45 -3.73
N TYR A 111 18.73 21.71 -4.15
CA TYR A 111 19.91 22.53 -3.94
C TYR A 111 19.66 23.79 -3.10
N GLU A 112 18.43 24.27 -2.99
CA GLU A 112 18.11 25.51 -2.26
C GLU A 112 17.34 25.26 -0.97
N VAL A 113 16.48 24.23 -0.92
CA VAL A 113 15.76 23.85 0.29
C VAL A 113 16.67 23.03 1.20
N THR A 114 17.08 23.61 2.33
CA THR A 114 17.93 22.93 3.31
C THR A 114 17.09 22.38 4.46
N VAL A 115 17.39 21.16 4.93
CA VAL A 115 16.68 20.62 6.09
C VAL A 115 16.97 21.49 7.32
N PRO A 116 15.95 21.99 8.05
CA PRO A 116 16.18 22.82 9.21
C PRO A 116 16.93 22.06 10.32
N GLY A 117 17.77 22.79 11.07
CA GLY A 117 18.39 22.26 12.28
C GLY A 117 17.36 21.96 13.39
N PRO A 118 17.72 21.22 14.44
CA PRO A 118 16.82 20.94 15.56
C PRO A 118 16.24 22.23 16.17
N GLY A 119 14.93 22.26 16.44
CA GLY A 119 14.21 23.43 16.95
C GLY A 119 14.09 24.59 15.96
N ARG A 120 14.40 24.37 14.67
CA ARG A 120 14.31 25.39 13.62
C ARG A 120 13.20 25.04 12.63
N SER A 121 12.73 26.08 11.96
CA SER A 121 11.77 25.97 10.87
C SER A 121 12.36 26.55 9.59
N LEU A 122 11.99 25.99 8.45
CA LEU A 122 12.24 26.54 7.11
C LEU A 122 10.92 26.64 6.38
N GLU A 123 10.69 27.78 5.74
CA GLU A 123 9.54 28.01 4.88
C GLU A 123 10.02 28.11 3.42
N PHE A 124 9.29 27.47 2.50
CA PHE A 124 9.54 27.56 1.08
C PHE A 124 8.24 27.45 0.28
N LEU A 125 8.26 27.89 -0.97
CA LEU A 125 7.10 27.88 -1.86
C LEU A 125 7.14 26.68 -2.79
N CYS A 126 6.06 25.89 -2.79
CA CYS A 126 5.77 24.89 -3.81
C CYS A 126 4.89 25.49 -4.91
N TYR A 127 5.00 25.01 -6.15
CA TYR A 127 4.18 25.52 -7.26
C TYR A 127 2.66 25.34 -7.02
N PRO A 128 1.81 26.31 -7.39
CA PRO A 128 2.16 27.62 -7.96
C PRO A 128 2.59 28.65 -6.91
N ASP A 129 2.05 28.62 -5.69
CA ASP A 129 2.39 29.50 -4.56
C ASP A 129 1.94 28.86 -3.22
N CYS A 130 2.11 27.55 -3.08
CA CYS A 130 1.75 26.82 -1.87
C CYS A 130 2.87 26.94 -0.83
N LEU A 131 2.65 27.81 0.16
CA LEU A 131 3.56 28.00 1.28
C LEU A 131 3.67 26.70 2.10
N THR A 132 4.88 26.18 2.22
CA THR A 132 5.18 24.89 2.84
C THR A 132 6.20 25.08 3.95
N LEU A 133 5.90 24.53 5.13
CA LEU A 133 6.71 24.67 6.33
C LEU A 133 7.38 23.33 6.68
N LEU A 134 8.70 23.36 6.87
CA LEU A 134 9.45 22.28 7.49
C LEU A 134 9.77 22.70 8.91
N GLN A 135 9.37 21.90 9.90
CA GLN A 135 9.74 22.12 11.29
C GLN A 135 10.42 20.88 11.85
N ARG A 136 11.55 21.07 12.51
CA ARG A 136 12.24 19.98 13.19
C ARG A 136 12.12 20.18 14.70
N PRO A 137 11.58 19.21 15.45
CA PRO A 137 11.57 19.27 16.90
C PRO A 137 12.97 19.49 17.47
N SER A 138 13.05 20.16 18.60
CA SER A 138 14.28 20.27 19.39
C SER A 138 14.56 18.95 20.11
N ALA A 139 15.80 18.79 20.60
CA ALA A 139 16.21 17.58 21.31
C ALA A 139 15.79 17.55 22.79
N ILE A 140 15.17 18.62 23.30
CA ILE A 140 14.91 18.82 24.72
C ILE A 140 13.40 18.90 24.94
N GLU A 141 12.84 17.92 25.66
CA GLU A 141 11.45 17.90 26.16
C GLU A 141 10.35 18.03 25.10
N GLU A 142 10.68 17.82 23.83
CA GLU A 142 9.71 17.82 22.73
C GLU A 142 9.35 16.41 22.28
N LEU A 143 8.13 16.26 21.75
CA LEU A 143 7.69 15.05 21.08
C LEU A 143 8.47 14.82 19.78
N PRO A 144 8.66 13.56 19.35
CA PRO A 144 9.33 13.26 18.10
C PRO A 144 8.57 13.84 16.91
N LEU A 145 9.27 13.98 15.78
CA LEU A 145 8.65 14.42 14.53
C LEU A 145 7.64 13.37 14.06
N CYS A 146 6.36 13.72 14.05
CA CYS A 146 5.29 12.93 13.45
C CYS A 146 4.41 13.83 12.60
N ASP A 147 4.63 13.77 11.29
CA ASP A 147 3.90 14.60 10.32
C ASP A 147 2.54 13.97 9.93
N TYR A 148 2.29 12.74 10.39
CA TYR A 148 1.01 12.05 10.23
C TYR A 148 -0.01 12.46 11.30
N SER A 149 -1.27 12.55 10.91
CA SER A 149 -2.35 13.00 11.78
C SER A 149 -2.84 11.88 12.72
N LEU A 150 -2.44 11.94 13.99
CA LEU A 150 -2.99 11.07 15.04
C LEU A 150 -4.53 11.13 15.08
N ARG A 151 -5.10 12.33 14.91
CA ARG A 151 -6.56 12.53 14.83
C ARG A 151 -7.19 11.69 13.72
N GLU A 152 -6.56 11.63 12.56
CA GLU A 152 -7.07 10.86 11.42
C GLU A 152 -7.01 9.36 11.71
N MET A 153 -5.93 8.88 12.32
CA MET A 153 -5.84 7.48 12.79
C MET A 153 -6.96 7.14 13.78
N PHE A 154 -7.19 7.99 14.79
CA PHE A 154 -8.28 7.79 15.76
C PHE A 154 -9.67 7.85 15.11
N SER A 155 -9.85 8.73 14.11
CA SER A 155 -11.11 8.81 13.35
C SER A 155 -11.32 7.59 12.46
N LEU A 156 -10.24 7.01 11.94
CA LEU A 156 -10.25 5.83 11.08
C LEU A 156 -10.58 4.56 11.87
N LEU A 157 -9.92 4.34 13.01
CA LEU A 157 -9.97 3.09 13.77
C LEU A 157 -10.92 3.13 14.98
N GLY A 158 -11.17 4.31 15.54
CA GLY A 158 -11.79 4.46 16.85
C GLY A 158 -10.82 4.14 17.99
N VAL A 159 -11.13 4.66 19.18
CA VAL A 159 -10.25 4.56 20.35
C VAL A 159 -10.01 3.11 20.76
N ASP A 160 -11.04 2.27 20.79
CA ASP A 160 -10.91 0.86 21.19
C ASP A 160 -9.94 0.07 20.31
N CYS A 161 -10.05 0.19 18.98
CA CYS A 161 -9.17 -0.49 18.05
C CYS A 161 -7.74 0.05 18.15
N VAL A 162 -7.56 1.35 18.35
CA VAL A 162 -6.25 1.95 18.58
C VAL A 162 -5.60 1.38 19.84
N LEU A 163 -6.33 1.29 20.95
CA LEU A 163 -5.78 0.73 22.20
C LEU A 163 -5.42 -0.74 22.07
N GLN A 164 -6.25 -1.54 21.38
CA GLN A 164 -5.94 -2.96 21.13
C GLN A 164 -4.70 -3.14 20.26
N LEU A 165 -4.61 -2.37 19.16
CA LEU A 165 -3.44 -2.39 18.28
C LEU A 165 -2.19 -1.90 18.99
N PHE A 166 -2.30 -0.84 19.79
CA PHE A 166 -1.19 -0.33 20.61
C PHE A 166 -0.77 -1.32 21.69
N THR A 167 -1.70 -2.09 22.28
CA THR A 167 -1.36 -3.19 23.20
C THR A 167 -0.53 -4.26 22.48
N CYS A 168 -0.94 -4.68 21.29
CA CYS A 168 -0.18 -5.64 20.47
C CYS A 168 1.22 -5.09 20.12
N LEU A 169 1.31 -3.80 19.83
CA LEU A 169 2.57 -3.12 19.55
C LEU A 169 3.51 -3.13 20.77
N LEU A 170 3.00 -2.79 21.97
CA LEU A 170 3.80 -2.81 23.20
C LEU A 170 4.28 -4.21 23.59
N LEU A 171 3.54 -5.25 23.20
CA LEU A 171 3.87 -6.65 23.45
C LEU A 171 4.71 -7.28 22.34
N GLU A 172 5.14 -6.48 21.35
CA GLU A 172 5.95 -6.92 20.22
C GLU A 172 5.28 -8.08 19.44
N ASN A 173 3.96 -8.01 19.25
CA ASN A 173 3.24 -8.95 18.39
C ASN A 173 3.56 -8.69 16.90
N GLN A 174 3.27 -9.69 16.06
CA GLN A 174 3.25 -9.47 14.62
C GLN A 174 2.00 -8.64 14.27
N ILE A 175 2.18 -7.50 13.62
CA ILE A 175 1.10 -6.60 13.21
C ILE A 175 0.99 -6.62 11.70
N LEU A 176 -0.15 -7.08 11.19
CA LEU A 176 -0.48 -7.10 9.78
C LEU A 176 -1.66 -6.18 9.50
N LEU A 177 -1.39 -5.07 8.84
CA LEU A 177 -2.40 -4.10 8.42
C LEU A 177 -2.86 -4.41 7.00
N CYS A 178 -4.15 -4.24 6.73
CA CYS A 178 -4.73 -4.39 5.39
C CYS A 178 -5.56 -3.17 5.02
N SER A 179 -5.40 -2.68 3.79
CA SER A 179 -6.21 -1.56 3.26
C SER A 179 -6.23 -1.57 1.73
N SER A 180 -7.31 -1.08 1.13
CA SER A 180 -7.36 -0.71 -0.29
C SER A 180 -6.66 0.61 -0.61
N GLU A 181 -6.26 1.36 0.42
CA GLU A 181 -5.59 2.66 0.32
C GLU A 181 -4.23 2.61 1.04
N TYR A 182 -3.15 2.79 0.28
CA TYR A 182 -1.77 2.78 0.81
C TYR A 182 -1.52 3.89 1.86
N GLN A 183 -2.19 5.04 1.72
CA GLN A 183 -2.05 6.14 2.67
C GLN A 183 -2.51 5.75 4.08
N ARG A 184 -3.56 4.93 4.20
CA ARG A 184 -4.03 4.43 5.50
C ARG A 184 -3.03 3.50 6.16
N LEU A 185 -2.35 2.64 5.38
CA LEU A 185 -1.30 1.76 5.89
C LEU A 185 -0.15 2.58 6.49
N MET A 186 0.33 3.59 5.77
CA MET A 186 1.38 4.50 6.26
C MET A 186 0.90 5.29 7.48
N LEU A 187 -0.28 5.91 7.41
CA LEU A 187 -0.86 6.70 8.50
C LEU A 187 -0.90 5.92 9.81
N VAL A 188 -1.51 4.72 9.79
CA VAL A 188 -1.66 3.91 11.00
C VAL A 188 -0.30 3.43 11.50
N SER A 189 0.58 2.96 10.60
CA SER A 189 1.90 2.45 10.98
C SER A 189 2.77 3.52 11.65
N GLU A 190 2.85 4.70 11.03
CA GLU A 190 3.69 5.81 11.51
C GLU A 190 3.12 6.48 12.77
N CYS A 191 1.80 6.61 12.86
CA CYS A 191 1.17 7.07 14.09
C CYS A 191 1.40 6.10 15.25
N MET A 192 1.27 4.79 15.02
CA MET A 192 1.51 3.77 16.05
C MET A 192 2.97 3.76 16.52
N THR A 193 3.94 3.84 15.60
CA THR A 193 5.36 3.92 15.98
C THR A 193 5.69 5.25 16.67
N CYS A 194 5.05 6.36 16.30
CA CYS A 194 5.20 7.62 17.02
C CYS A 194 4.72 7.53 18.48
N LEU A 195 3.62 6.82 18.74
CA LEU A 195 3.07 6.65 20.10
C LEU A 195 3.99 5.81 21.02
N LEU A 196 4.99 5.11 20.48
CA LEU A 196 5.95 4.37 21.29
C LEU A 196 6.90 5.27 22.09
N PHE A 197 7.02 6.55 21.75
CA PHE A 197 7.91 7.47 22.45
C PHE A 197 7.75 7.36 23.98
N PRO A 198 8.85 7.19 24.74
CA PRO A 198 10.27 7.36 24.35
C PRO A 198 10.94 6.11 23.76
N PHE A 199 10.21 5.02 23.58
CA PHE A 199 10.70 3.81 22.93
C PHE A 199 10.64 3.93 21.41
N SER A 200 11.32 3.00 20.74
CA SER A 200 11.34 2.85 19.29
C SER A 200 11.09 1.39 18.94
N TRP A 201 10.32 1.14 17.88
CA TRP A 201 10.12 -0.21 17.38
C TRP A 201 11.46 -0.82 16.93
N PRO A 202 11.92 -1.94 17.53
CA PRO A 202 13.24 -2.50 17.24
C PRO A 202 13.24 -3.55 16.12
N HIS A 203 12.06 -3.94 15.65
CA HIS A 203 11.88 -5.08 14.74
C HIS A 203 11.58 -4.67 13.30
N VAL A 204 11.17 -5.64 12.48
CA VAL A 204 10.91 -5.41 11.05
C VAL A 204 9.76 -4.42 10.87
N TYR A 205 9.99 -3.42 9.99
CA TYR A 205 9.02 -2.38 9.66
C TYR A 205 8.90 -2.24 8.14
N VAL A 206 7.78 -2.68 7.59
CA VAL A 206 7.48 -2.63 6.15
C VAL A 206 6.00 -2.26 5.95
N PRO A 207 5.63 -0.99 6.20
CA PRO A 207 4.22 -0.54 6.22
C PRO A 207 3.49 -0.75 4.89
N ILE A 208 4.22 -0.92 3.78
CA ILE A 208 3.68 -1.37 2.50
C ILE A 208 4.59 -2.50 1.99
N LEU A 209 4.15 -3.74 2.13
CA LEU A 209 4.85 -4.93 1.68
C LEU A 209 4.48 -5.25 0.22
N PRO A 210 5.43 -5.22 -0.73
CA PRO A 210 5.16 -5.61 -2.11
C PRO A 210 4.82 -7.10 -2.25
N ALA A 211 3.98 -7.44 -3.22
CA ALA A 211 3.60 -8.82 -3.53
C ALA A 211 4.75 -9.83 -3.66
N SER A 212 5.89 -9.41 -4.21
CA SER A 212 7.09 -10.27 -4.34
C SER A 212 7.71 -10.66 -3.00
N LEU A 213 7.38 -9.95 -1.92
CA LEU A 213 7.96 -10.10 -0.59
C LEU A 213 6.97 -10.72 0.41
N HIS A 214 5.82 -11.23 -0.03
CA HIS A 214 4.83 -11.86 0.86
C HIS A 214 5.35 -13.08 1.64
N HIS A 215 6.43 -13.73 1.18
CA HIS A 215 7.08 -14.82 1.91
C HIS A 215 7.68 -14.39 3.26
N PHE A 216 7.83 -13.08 3.52
CA PHE A 216 8.23 -12.56 4.83
C PHE A 216 7.12 -12.58 5.87
N LEU A 217 5.86 -12.82 5.48
CA LEU A 217 4.74 -12.95 6.43
C LEU A 217 4.88 -14.20 7.30
N ASP A 218 5.58 -15.23 6.82
CA ASP A 218 5.84 -16.48 7.55
C ASP A 218 7.02 -16.33 8.56
N ALA A 219 7.55 -15.12 8.77
CA ALA A 219 8.68 -14.90 9.63
C ALA A 219 8.27 -15.00 11.12
N PRO A 220 8.98 -15.80 11.95
CA PRO A 220 8.61 -16.02 13.36
C PRO A 220 8.99 -14.85 14.28
N VAL A 221 9.37 -13.71 13.71
CA VAL A 221 9.82 -12.51 14.44
C VAL A 221 8.71 -11.46 14.44
N PRO A 222 8.67 -10.56 15.44
CA PRO A 222 7.75 -9.43 15.41
C PRO A 222 7.96 -8.56 14.16
N PHE A 223 6.87 -8.01 13.65
CA PHE A 223 6.91 -7.10 12.52
C PHE A 223 5.72 -6.14 12.52
N ILE A 224 5.86 -5.04 11.79
CA ILE A 224 4.73 -4.23 11.33
C ILE A 224 4.77 -4.28 9.81
N MET A 225 3.78 -4.91 9.20
CA MET A 225 3.65 -5.01 7.75
C MET A 225 2.28 -4.59 7.28
N GLY A 226 2.19 -3.99 6.09
CA GLY A 226 0.92 -3.63 5.48
C GLY A 226 0.73 -4.26 4.11
N LEU A 227 -0.47 -4.76 3.85
CA LEU A 227 -0.87 -5.37 2.58
C LEU A 227 -1.97 -4.55 1.91
N HIS A 228 -1.86 -4.43 0.59
CA HIS A 228 -2.92 -3.83 -0.19
C HIS A 228 -4.03 -4.87 -0.45
N SER A 229 -5.29 -4.55 -0.15
CA SER A 229 -6.40 -5.52 -0.12
C SER A 229 -6.65 -6.26 -1.45
N ARG A 230 -6.29 -5.68 -2.61
CA ARG A 230 -6.37 -6.38 -3.91
C ARG A 230 -5.36 -7.53 -4.04
N GLU A 231 -4.31 -7.50 -3.23
CA GLU A 231 -3.24 -8.49 -3.19
C GLU A 231 -3.51 -9.58 -2.13
N ASN A 232 -4.55 -9.41 -1.29
CA ASN A 232 -4.98 -10.31 -0.21
C ASN A 232 -5.67 -11.60 -0.67
N ARG A 233 -5.19 -12.23 -1.74
CA ARG A 233 -5.50 -13.66 -1.99
C ARG A 233 -4.71 -14.59 -1.08
N ILE A 234 -4.06 -14.04 -0.05
CA ILE A 234 -3.22 -14.76 0.90
C ILE A 234 -4.14 -15.30 2.00
N ASN A 235 -4.02 -16.59 2.29
CA ASN A 235 -4.57 -17.12 3.53
C ASN A 235 -3.77 -16.51 4.67
N ILE A 236 -4.37 -15.61 5.42
CA ILE A 236 -3.76 -15.01 6.61
C ILE A 236 -3.39 -16.18 7.53
N PRO A 237 -2.11 -16.36 7.86
CA PRO A 237 -1.70 -17.47 8.71
C PRO A 237 -2.34 -17.27 10.09
N SER A 238 -2.94 -18.32 10.62
CA SER A 238 -3.53 -18.35 11.97
C SER A 238 -2.41 -18.53 12.98
N GLU A 239 -1.49 -17.57 13.07
CA GLU A 239 -0.42 -17.60 14.07
C GLU A 239 -0.93 -17.08 15.40
N ALA A 240 -0.51 -17.69 16.51
CA ALA A 240 -0.96 -17.34 17.84
C ALA A 240 -0.65 -15.88 18.23
N ASN A 241 0.36 -15.27 17.60
CA ASN A 241 0.87 -13.94 17.94
C ASN A 241 0.52 -12.85 16.91
N LEU A 242 -0.31 -13.17 15.90
CA LEU A 242 -0.66 -12.24 14.83
C LEU A 242 -1.84 -11.34 15.23
N CYS A 243 -1.63 -10.03 15.15
CA CYS A 243 -2.67 -9.02 15.16
C CYS A 243 -2.94 -8.60 13.71
N TYR A 244 -4.09 -9.01 13.18
CA TYR A 244 -4.53 -8.61 11.84
C TYR A 244 -5.57 -7.50 11.92
N VAL A 245 -5.36 -6.42 11.18
CA VAL A 245 -6.27 -5.27 11.16
C VAL A 245 -6.65 -4.93 9.72
N ASP A 246 -7.93 -5.05 9.40
CA ASP A 246 -8.51 -4.54 8.17
C ASP A 246 -8.99 -3.09 8.40
N LEU A 247 -8.23 -2.14 7.86
CA LEU A 247 -8.45 -0.70 8.03
C LEU A 247 -9.69 -0.19 7.30
N ASP A 248 -10.20 -0.92 6.30
CA ASP A 248 -11.36 -0.52 5.52
C ASP A 248 -12.67 -0.89 6.21
N SER A 249 -12.70 -2.06 6.85
CA SER A 249 -13.86 -2.56 7.61
C SER A 249 -13.77 -2.34 9.12
N ARG A 250 -12.63 -1.85 9.62
CA ARG A 250 -12.30 -1.68 11.05
C ARG A 250 -12.40 -2.99 11.83
N MET A 251 -12.08 -4.10 11.16
CA MET A 251 -12.06 -5.42 11.76
C MET A 251 -10.67 -5.71 12.30
N ILE A 252 -10.59 -6.03 13.58
CA ILE A 252 -9.35 -6.45 14.24
C ILE A 252 -9.48 -7.90 14.72
N GLN A 253 -8.51 -8.72 14.34
CA GLN A 253 -8.32 -10.07 14.85
C GLN A 253 -7.09 -10.04 15.76
N LEU A 254 -7.31 -10.40 17.01
CA LEU A 254 -6.30 -10.32 18.05
C LEU A 254 -5.62 -11.68 18.27
N PRO A 255 -4.38 -11.67 18.76
CA PRO A 255 -3.73 -12.84 19.35
C PRO A 255 -4.60 -13.49 20.44
N GLU A 256 -4.45 -14.80 20.65
CA GLU A 256 -5.30 -15.57 21.59
C GLU A 256 -5.15 -15.09 23.06
N GLU A 257 -3.95 -14.65 23.46
CA GLU A 257 -3.63 -14.24 24.83
C GLU A 257 -3.29 -12.75 24.93
N LEU A 258 -4.20 -11.86 24.50
CA LEU A 258 -4.00 -10.42 24.68
C LEU A 258 -4.48 -9.93 26.05
N PRO A 259 -3.60 -9.38 26.92
CA PRO A 259 -4.02 -8.78 28.17
C PRO A 259 -4.83 -7.50 27.94
N SER A 260 -5.67 -7.13 28.91
CA SER A 260 -6.38 -5.86 28.87
C SER A 260 -5.41 -4.69 29.05
N PHE A 261 -5.54 -3.65 28.22
CA PHE A 261 -4.79 -2.41 28.41
C PHE A 261 -5.08 -1.82 29.83
N PRO A 262 -4.04 -1.44 30.59
CA PRO A 262 -4.23 -0.86 31.93
C PRO A 262 -5.11 0.40 31.88
N HIS A 263 -6.04 0.55 32.84
CA HIS A 263 -6.93 1.72 32.92
C HIS A 263 -7.74 2.02 31.64
N ARG A 264 -8.00 1.02 30.79
CA ARG A 264 -8.66 1.16 29.49
C ARG A 264 -9.91 2.04 29.53
N THR A 265 -10.78 1.85 30.51
CA THR A 265 -12.06 2.59 30.61
C THR A 265 -11.87 4.08 30.84
N GLU A 266 -10.93 4.45 31.70
CA GLU A 266 -10.61 5.84 32.02
C GLU A 266 -9.96 6.52 30.80
N LEU A 267 -8.95 5.88 30.22
CA LEU A 267 -8.28 6.39 29.02
C LEU A 267 -9.23 6.53 27.82
N THR A 268 -10.15 5.58 27.64
CA THR A 268 -11.15 5.67 26.57
C THR A 268 -12.08 6.86 26.76
N ALA A 269 -12.46 7.17 28.00
CA ALA A 269 -13.30 8.32 28.31
C ALA A 269 -12.57 9.66 28.10
N GLU A 270 -11.26 9.72 28.29
CA GLU A 270 -10.46 10.93 28.02
C GLU A 270 -10.22 11.17 26.53
N LEU A 271 -10.14 10.11 25.73
CA LEU A 271 -9.85 10.17 24.29
C LEU A 271 -11.10 10.29 23.39
N ALA A 272 -12.30 10.04 23.92
CA ALA A 272 -13.58 10.07 23.19
C ALA A 272 -14.20 11.47 23.12
#